data_AF-A0A7C9N158-F1
#
_entry.id   AF-A0A7C9N158-F1
#
_cell.length_a   1.000
_cell.length_b   1.000
_cell.length_c   1.000
_cell.angle_alpha   90.00
_cell.angle_beta   90.00
_cell.angle_gamma   90.00
#
_symmetry.space_group_name_H-M   'P 1'
#
loop_
_entity.id
_entity.type
_entity.pdbx_description
1 polymer ?
#
loop_
_entity_poly.entity_id
_entity_poly.type
_entity_poly.pdbx_seq_one_letter_code
_entity_poly.pdbx_strand_id
1 'polypeptide(L)'
;MVKIVERKCTITRSPEFEKKTLATHALNVGVLCGHGCLYCSTPATLRMKTSLFPEYEGSAFKAFAAGEAIVDPTTPDRLGRELAALKPTDTVMLSTLTDAWSPEAQEFNLGRKCLEKLLRESKARVRILTKNAAVANELNLLAEYRDRVILGLSITTPLSKAKVAEVLEPRASTIQERLDALQAAHEAKVPIFGMLCPCLPGVADRQEDLDEMMSMIRPFEPVAVWAEPVNARGPGLALCQEALVSAGFIRIANEVRFIRGEREHRDYTARLIGNLNVAAAGAGLKSLLKILVYDDGGRFSGDASSVIWLKC
;
A
#
# COMPACT_ATOMS: atom_id res chain seq x y z
N MET A 1 -7.03 3.61 19.88
CA MET A 1 -8.02 2.61 20.36
C MET A 1 -8.69 1.99 19.14
N VAL A 2 -9.53 0.96 19.30
CA VAL A 2 -10.25 0.35 18.16
C VAL A 2 -11.71 0.80 18.20
N LYS A 3 -12.13 1.56 17.19
CA LYS A 3 -13.51 1.99 16.98
C LYS A 3 -14.19 1.07 15.97
N ILE A 4 -15.36 0.58 16.32
CA ILE A 4 -16.20 -0.23 15.43
C ILE A 4 -17.18 0.67 14.69
N VAL A 5 -17.31 0.48 13.38
CA VAL A 5 -18.31 1.16 12.55
C VAL A 5 -18.99 0.14 11.64
N GLU A 6 -20.19 0.45 11.19
CA GLU A 6 -20.81 -0.25 10.07
C GLU A 6 -20.75 0.63 8.82
N ARG A 7 -20.09 0.15 7.76
CA ARG A 7 -19.96 0.86 6.48
C ARG A 7 -21.20 0.63 5.62
N LYS A 8 -21.59 1.59 4.76
CA LYS A 8 -22.76 1.39 3.88
C LYS A 8 -22.56 0.36 2.77
N CYS A 9 -21.34 0.22 2.25
CA CYS A 9 -20.97 -0.67 1.18
C CYS A 9 -19.63 -1.32 1.48
N THR A 10 -19.45 -2.57 1.06
CA THR A 10 -18.23 -3.32 1.34
C THR A 10 -17.27 -3.26 0.15
N ILE A 11 -17.76 -3.64 -1.03
CA ILE A 11 -17.12 -3.59 -2.34
C ILE A 11 -17.62 -2.38 -3.12
N THR A 12 -16.69 -1.56 -3.61
CA THR A 12 -17.00 -0.38 -4.42
C THR A 12 -16.22 -0.41 -5.72
N ARG A 13 -16.86 -0.08 -6.85
CA ARG A 13 -16.12 0.20 -8.10
C ARG A 13 -15.13 1.32 -7.87
N SER A 14 -13.92 1.17 -8.38
CA SER A 14 -12.82 2.11 -8.15
C SER A 14 -12.15 2.52 -9.46
N PRO A 15 -12.67 3.57 -10.14
CA PRO A 15 -12.04 4.11 -11.35
C PRO A 15 -10.58 4.54 -11.13
N GLU A 16 -10.24 4.98 -9.92
CA GLU A 16 -8.88 5.35 -9.56
C GLU A 16 -7.93 4.14 -9.59
N PHE A 17 -8.32 3.00 -9.00
CA PHE A 17 -7.52 1.78 -9.03
C PHE A 17 -7.53 1.11 -10.41
N GLU A 18 -8.60 1.31 -11.19
CA GLU A 18 -8.70 0.82 -12.57
C GLU A 18 -7.65 1.54 -13.42
N LYS A 19 -7.52 2.86 -13.25
CA LYS A 19 -6.48 3.68 -13.88
C LYS A 19 -5.06 3.28 -13.46
N LYS A 20 -4.85 2.90 -12.20
CA LYS A 20 -3.58 2.36 -11.69
C LYS A 20 -3.24 0.97 -12.25
N THR A 21 -4.15 0.35 -13.00
CA THR A 21 -4.10 -1.05 -13.44
C THR A 21 -4.04 -2.05 -12.28
N LEU A 22 -4.49 -1.64 -11.10
CA LEU A 22 -4.46 -2.41 -9.86
C LEU A 22 -5.77 -3.14 -9.57
N ALA A 23 -6.94 -2.62 -9.94
CA ALA A 23 -8.22 -3.31 -9.75
C ALA A 23 -9.39 -2.54 -10.35
N THR A 24 -10.50 -3.23 -10.64
CA THR A 24 -11.76 -2.58 -11.00
C THR A 24 -12.59 -2.21 -9.76
N HIS A 25 -12.40 -2.94 -8.66
CA HIS A 25 -13.15 -2.78 -7.41
C HIS A 25 -12.22 -2.77 -6.20
N ALA A 26 -12.68 -2.18 -5.11
CA ALA A 26 -11.99 -2.13 -3.83
C ALA A 26 -12.86 -2.73 -2.73
N LEU A 27 -12.26 -3.57 -1.88
CA LEU A 27 -12.82 -4.02 -0.61
C LEU A 27 -11.95 -3.51 0.53
N ASN A 28 -12.58 -2.85 1.50
CA ASN A 28 -11.94 -2.37 2.72
C ASN A 28 -12.69 -2.87 3.95
N VAL A 29 -11.95 -3.32 4.95
CA VAL A 29 -12.51 -3.86 6.20
C VAL A 29 -12.73 -2.78 7.27
N GLY A 30 -12.55 -1.51 6.91
CA GLY A 30 -12.61 -0.38 7.81
C GLY A 30 -12.41 0.93 7.05
N VAL A 31 -12.06 1.98 7.80
CA VAL A 31 -11.70 3.28 7.21
C VAL A 31 -10.33 3.79 7.69
N LEU A 32 -9.82 3.32 8.82
CA LEU A 32 -8.49 3.68 9.32
C LEU A 32 -7.84 2.44 9.92
N CYS A 33 -6.62 2.09 9.50
CA CYS A 33 -5.94 0.91 10.03
C CYS A 33 -4.94 1.27 11.13
N GLY A 34 -4.77 0.36 12.08
CA GLY A 34 -3.86 0.46 13.22
C GLY A 34 -2.41 0.17 12.89
N HIS A 35 -1.98 0.23 11.62
CA HIS A 35 -0.54 0.24 11.31
C HIS A 35 0.15 1.52 11.81
N GLY A 36 -0.56 2.65 11.77
CA GLY A 36 -0.02 3.95 12.20
C GLY A 36 1.12 4.47 11.32
N CYS A 37 1.20 4.08 10.05
CA CYS A 37 2.27 4.52 9.14
C CYS A 37 2.28 6.06 9.02
N LEU A 38 3.39 6.71 9.37
CA LEU A 38 3.45 8.17 9.51
C LEU A 38 3.22 8.92 8.19
N TYR A 39 3.52 8.28 7.06
CA TYR A 39 3.31 8.82 5.72
C TYR A 39 1.89 8.54 5.15
N CYS A 40 0.99 7.94 5.94
CA CYS A 40 -0.31 7.48 5.43
C CYS A 40 -1.15 8.63 4.86
N SER A 41 -1.60 8.50 3.62
CA SER A 41 -2.46 9.48 2.94
C SER A 41 -3.95 9.28 3.25
N THR A 42 -4.35 8.12 3.81
CA THR A 42 -5.74 7.78 4.12
C THR A 42 -6.46 8.86 4.95
N PRO A 43 -5.88 9.41 6.04
CA PRO A 43 -6.53 10.49 6.80
C PRO A 43 -6.88 11.71 5.93
N ALA A 44 -6.04 12.07 4.95
CA ALA A 44 -6.31 13.18 4.04
C ALA A 44 -7.53 12.90 3.15
N THR A 45 -7.75 11.65 2.75
CA THR A 45 -8.92 11.23 1.96
C THR A 45 -10.21 11.21 2.79
N LEU A 46 -10.10 11.09 4.11
CA LEU A 46 -11.23 11.03 5.04
C LEU A 46 -11.61 12.37 5.66
N ARG A 47 -10.88 13.46 5.37
CA ARG A 47 -11.10 14.78 5.97
C ARG A 47 -12.53 15.33 5.81
N MET A 48 -13.26 14.88 4.79
CA MET A 48 -14.64 15.29 4.53
C MET A 48 -15.68 14.46 5.30
N LYS A 49 -15.25 13.41 6.02
CA LYS A 49 -16.13 12.49 6.77
C LYS A 49 -16.10 12.81 8.27
N THR A 50 -16.38 14.06 8.61
CA THR A 50 -16.30 14.57 9.99
C THR A 50 -17.15 13.79 10.98
N SER A 51 -18.29 13.23 10.53
CA SER A 51 -19.18 12.41 11.34
C SER A 51 -18.57 11.08 11.83
N LEU A 52 -17.48 10.62 11.23
CA LEU A 52 -16.76 9.43 11.73
C LEU A 52 -15.87 9.74 12.94
N PHE A 53 -15.56 11.02 13.17
CA PHE A 53 -14.58 11.46 14.17
C PHE A 53 -15.14 12.56 15.11
N PRO A 54 -16.36 12.43 15.67
CA PRO A 54 -16.92 13.48 16.52
C PRO A 54 -16.09 13.73 17.78
N GLU A 55 -15.41 12.70 18.29
CA GLU A 55 -14.53 12.79 19.46
C GLU A 55 -13.24 13.59 19.17
N TYR A 56 -12.96 13.84 17.90
CA TYR A 56 -11.77 14.52 17.39
C TYR A 56 -12.10 15.80 16.62
N GLU A 57 -13.21 16.45 16.97
CA GLU A 57 -13.70 17.68 16.31
C GLU A 57 -13.88 17.49 14.79
N GLY A 58 -14.24 16.27 14.38
CA GLY A 58 -14.39 15.90 12.98
C GLY A 58 -13.08 15.68 12.22
N SER A 59 -11.93 15.72 12.87
CA SER A 59 -10.62 15.60 12.22
C SER A 59 -10.10 14.16 12.19
N ALA A 60 -10.02 13.60 10.98
CA ALA A 60 -9.38 12.31 10.73
C ALA A 60 -7.88 12.31 11.12
N PHE A 61 -7.20 13.45 11.01
CA PHE A 61 -5.79 13.56 11.41
C PHE A 61 -5.61 13.52 12.93
N LYS A 62 -6.50 14.16 13.69
CA LYS A 62 -6.49 14.08 15.17
C LYS A 62 -6.76 12.65 15.64
N ALA A 63 -7.72 11.96 15.02
CA ALA A 63 -7.98 10.54 15.31
C ALA A 63 -6.76 9.66 14.99
N PHE A 64 -6.15 9.84 13.82
CA PHE A 64 -4.95 9.11 13.43
C PHE A 64 -3.77 9.35 14.39
N ALA A 65 -3.53 10.61 14.78
CA ALA A 65 -2.49 10.97 15.73
C ALA A 65 -2.73 10.37 17.14
N ALA A 66 -3.99 10.17 17.52
CA ALA A 66 -4.37 9.48 18.76
C ALA A 66 -4.24 7.94 18.67
N GLY A 67 -3.79 7.40 17.52
CA GLY A 67 -3.63 5.96 17.31
C GLY A 67 -4.96 5.23 17.13
N GLU A 68 -6.00 5.91 16.65
CA GLU A 68 -7.27 5.26 16.32
C GLU A 68 -7.14 4.32 15.14
N ALA A 69 -7.76 3.15 15.27
CA ALA A 69 -8.08 2.26 14.18
C ALA A 69 -9.60 2.13 14.10
N ILE A 70 -10.15 2.16 12.90
CA ILE A 70 -11.59 2.10 12.66
C ILE A 70 -11.89 0.96 11.71
N VAL A 71 -12.52 -0.07 12.26
CA VAL A 71 -12.78 -1.35 11.61
C VAL A 71 -14.30 -1.62 11.53
N ASP A 72 -14.71 -2.38 10.53
CA ASP A 72 -16.07 -2.86 10.36
C ASP A 72 -16.08 -4.40 10.39
N PRO A 73 -16.28 -5.01 11.57
CA PRO A 73 -16.31 -6.45 11.73
C PRO A 73 -17.45 -7.15 10.97
N THR A 74 -18.51 -6.41 10.60
CA THR A 74 -19.66 -6.93 9.86
C THR A 74 -19.43 -6.98 8.35
N THR A 75 -18.28 -6.47 7.87
CA THR A 75 -17.92 -6.45 6.44
C THR A 75 -18.13 -7.81 5.77
N PRO A 76 -17.63 -8.95 6.31
CA PRO A 76 -17.80 -10.24 5.65
C PRO A 76 -19.27 -10.64 5.48
N ASP A 77 -20.12 -10.36 6.48
CA ASP A 77 -21.52 -10.81 6.51
C ASP A 77 -22.38 -10.11 5.46
N ARG A 78 -21.93 -8.95 4.96
CA ARG A 78 -22.72 -8.07 4.09
C ARG A 78 -22.26 -8.09 2.62
N LEU A 79 -21.27 -8.92 2.29
CA LEU A 79 -20.75 -9.07 0.93
C LEU A 79 -21.77 -9.68 -0.07
N GLY A 80 -22.79 -10.40 0.39
CA GLY A 80 -23.60 -11.32 -0.43
C GLY A 80 -24.08 -10.77 -1.79
N ARG A 81 -24.86 -9.68 -1.81
CA ARG A 81 -25.36 -9.10 -3.06
C ARG A 81 -24.26 -8.48 -3.92
N GLU A 82 -23.23 -7.91 -3.30
CA GLU A 82 -22.14 -7.25 -4.00
C GLU A 82 -21.23 -8.28 -4.71
N LEU A 83 -21.04 -9.46 -4.13
CA LEU A 83 -20.29 -10.57 -4.74
C LEU A 83 -21.00 -11.11 -5.99
N ALA A 84 -22.32 -11.25 -5.94
CA ALA A 84 -23.11 -11.76 -7.07
C ALA A 84 -23.07 -10.84 -8.30
N ALA A 85 -22.76 -9.55 -8.12
CA ALA A 85 -22.64 -8.57 -9.20
C ALA A 85 -21.28 -8.59 -9.91
N LEU A 86 -20.26 -9.24 -9.32
CA LEU A 86 -18.92 -9.27 -9.88
C LEU A 86 -18.79 -10.23 -11.06
N LYS A 87 -18.04 -9.81 -12.07
CA LYS A 87 -17.78 -10.59 -13.29
C LYS A 87 -16.39 -11.26 -13.20
N PRO A 88 -16.14 -12.33 -13.98
CA PRO A 88 -14.80 -12.92 -14.08
C PRO A 88 -13.70 -11.95 -14.55
N THR A 89 -14.08 -10.91 -15.31
CA THR A 89 -13.18 -9.85 -15.76
C THR A 89 -12.83 -8.84 -14.66
N ASP A 90 -13.59 -8.83 -13.56
CA ASP A 90 -13.34 -7.91 -12.45
C ASP A 90 -12.16 -8.37 -11.61
N THR A 91 -11.44 -7.38 -11.09
CA THR A 91 -10.41 -7.58 -10.07
C THR A 91 -10.79 -6.77 -8.84
N VAL A 92 -10.99 -7.45 -7.71
CA VAL A 92 -11.21 -6.83 -6.41
C VAL A 92 -9.88 -6.69 -5.71
N MET A 93 -9.47 -5.46 -5.40
CA MET A 93 -8.33 -5.22 -4.52
C MET A 93 -8.79 -5.17 -3.08
N LEU A 94 -8.28 -6.09 -2.27
CA LEU A 94 -8.41 -6.04 -0.83
C LEU A 94 -7.35 -5.09 -0.29
N SER A 95 -7.78 -4.18 0.59
CA SER A 95 -6.92 -3.23 1.31
C SER A 95 -6.41 -2.03 0.51
N THR A 96 -7.33 -1.29 -0.11
CA THR A 96 -7.01 -0.04 -0.82
C THR A 96 -6.94 1.20 0.08
N LEU A 97 -7.60 1.16 1.24
CA LEU A 97 -7.69 2.24 2.23
C LEU A 97 -7.19 1.78 3.61
N THR A 98 -7.54 0.54 3.97
CA THR A 98 -7.21 -0.09 5.25
C THR A 98 -6.68 -1.50 5.01
N ASP A 99 -5.67 -1.90 5.78
CA ASP A 99 -5.14 -3.25 5.71
C ASP A 99 -6.09 -4.27 6.36
N ALA A 100 -6.32 -5.41 5.70
CA ALA A 100 -7.20 -6.47 6.19
C ALA A 100 -6.51 -7.42 7.17
N TRP A 101 -5.20 -7.28 7.31
CA TRP A 101 -4.34 -7.94 8.29
C TRP A 101 -3.67 -6.93 9.24
N SER A 102 -4.19 -5.71 9.40
CA SER A 102 -3.76 -4.84 10.50
C SER A 102 -4.07 -5.48 11.87
N PRO A 103 -3.36 -5.08 12.95
CA PRO A 103 -3.53 -5.70 14.27
C PRO A 103 -4.99 -5.84 14.70
N GLU A 104 -5.78 -4.77 14.59
CA GLU A 104 -7.20 -4.76 14.95
C GLU A 104 -8.07 -5.60 14.00
N ALA A 105 -7.70 -5.72 12.72
CA ALA A 105 -8.45 -6.53 11.77
C ALA A 105 -8.24 -8.04 12.00
N GLN A 106 -7.08 -8.41 12.53
CA GLN A 106 -6.75 -9.79 12.90
C GLN A 106 -7.60 -10.28 14.09
N GLU A 107 -7.93 -9.41 15.05
CA GLU A 107 -8.82 -9.75 16.18
C GLU A 107 -10.18 -10.28 15.72
N PHE A 108 -10.66 -9.86 14.55
CA PHE A 108 -11.92 -10.31 13.96
C PHE A 108 -11.75 -11.28 12.78
N ASN A 109 -10.52 -11.64 12.42
CA ASN A 109 -10.15 -12.46 11.26
C ASN A 109 -10.69 -11.90 9.92
N LEU A 110 -10.65 -10.58 9.72
CA LEU A 110 -11.33 -9.94 8.57
C LEU A 110 -10.69 -10.26 7.24
N GLY A 111 -9.35 -10.27 7.17
CA GLY A 111 -8.62 -10.68 5.96
C GLY A 111 -9.08 -12.06 5.48
N ARG A 112 -9.02 -13.06 6.36
CA ARG A 112 -9.46 -14.42 6.07
C ARG A 112 -10.92 -14.51 5.66
N LYS A 113 -11.84 -13.98 6.47
CA LYS A 113 -13.29 -14.07 6.20
C LYS A 113 -13.68 -13.39 4.88
N CYS A 114 -13.14 -12.20 4.61
CA CYS A 114 -13.37 -11.51 3.34
C CYS A 114 -12.80 -12.30 2.16
N LEU A 115 -11.59 -12.84 2.31
CA LEU A 115 -10.92 -13.61 1.27
C LEU A 115 -11.66 -14.91 0.94
N GLU A 116 -12.07 -15.68 1.95
CA GLU A 116 -12.87 -16.90 1.78
C GLU A 116 -14.17 -16.62 1.02
N LYS A 117 -14.90 -15.56 1.39
CA LYS A 117 -16.15 -15.19 0.69
C LYS A 117 -15.89 -14.74 -0.74
N LEU A 118 -14.90 -13.88 -0.98
CA LEU A 118 -14.54 -13.44 -2.33
C LEU A 118 -14.19 -14.62 -3.24
N LEU A 119 -13.41 -15.57 -2.75
CA LEU A 119 -12.95 -16.71 -3.53
C LEU A 119 -14.04 -17.77 -3.70
N ARG A 120 -14.82 -18.08 -2.66
CA ARG A 120 -15.82 -19.15 -2.73
C ARG A 120 -17.12 -18.72 -3.41
N GLU A 121 -17.51 -17.44 -3.31
CA GLU A 121 -18.84 -16.97 -3.72
C GLU A 121 -18.82 -16.02 -4.92
N SER A 122 -17.64 -15.69 -5.47
CA SER A 122 -17.52 -14.90 -6.70
C SER A 122 -16.54 -15.53 -7.68
N LYS A 123 -16.64 -15.13 -8.95
CA LYS A 123 -15.69 -15.50 -10.01
C LYS A 123 -14.62 -14.44 -10.27
N ALA A 124 -14.65 -13.32 -9.53
CA ALA A 124 -13.69 -12.25 -9.71
C ALA A 124 -12.27 -12.71 -9.35
N ARG A 125 -11.30 -11.98 -9.89
CA ARG A 125 -9.91 -12.05 -9.45
C ARG A 125 -9.75 -11.23 -8.18
N VAL A 126 -8.84 -11.63 -7.31
CA VAL A 126 -8.53 -10.94 -6.05
C VAL A 126 -7.07 -10.51 -6.06
N ARG A 127 -6.83 -9.22 -5.84
CA ARG A 127 -5.48 -8.68 -5.61
C ARG A 127 -5.36 -8.29 -4.14
N ILE A 128 -4.36 -8.81 -3.47
CA ILE A 128 -4.14 -8.59 -2.05
C ILE A 128 -2.92 -7.69 -1.88
N LEU A 129 -3.05 -6.61 -1.12
CA LEU A 129 -1.92 -5.80 -0.69
C LEU A 129 -1.96 -5.64 0.83
N THR A 130 -0.87 -5.98 1.51
CA THR A 130 -0.77 -5.78 2.96
C THR A 130 0.63 -5.32 3.36
N LYS A 131 0.77 -4.85 4.59
CA LYS A 131 2.05 -4.62 5.28
C LYS A 131 2.30 -5.64 6.40
N ASN A 132 1.44 -6.63 6.54
CA ASN A 132 1.51 -7.59 7.64
C ASN A 132 1.78 -9.02 7.12
N ALA A 133 2.81 -9.66 7.67
CA ALA A 133 3.23 -11.01 7.33
C ALA A 133 2.19 -12.08 7.73
N ALA A 134 1.21 -11.74 8.58
CA ALA A 134 0.11 -12.64 8.96
C ALA A 134 -0.70 -13.18 7.76
N VAL A 135 -0.62 -12.53 6.59
CA VAL A 135 -1.20 -13.07 5.33
C VAL A 135 -0.61 -14.43 4.94
N ALA A 136 0.59 -14.78 5.42
CA ALA A 136 1.20 -16.10 5.20
C ALA A 136 0.36 -17.25 5.79
N ASN A 137 -0.51 -16.99 6.77
CA ASN A 137 -1.43 -17.99 7.31
C ASN A 137 -2.52 -18.39 6.29
N GLU A 138 -2.72 -17.60 5.24
CA GLU A 138 -3.73 -17.83 4.22
C GLU A 138 -3.19 -18.55 2.97
N LEU A 139 -1.90 -18.92 2.95
CA LEU A 139 -1.25 -19.48 1.75
C LEU A 139 -1.92 -20.75 1.22
N ASN A 140 -2.43 -21.62 2.09
CA ASN A 140 -3.18 -22.81 1.66
C ASN A 140 -4.43 -22.43 0.84
N LEU A 141 -5.17 -21.41 1.29
CA LEU A 141 -6.33 -20.89 0.58
C LEU A 141 -5.91 -20.18 -0.72
N LEU A 142 -4.85 -19.38 -0.68
CA LEU A 142 -4.34 -18.68 -1.87
C LEU A 142 -3.85 -19.65 -2.94
N ALA A 143 -3.21 -20.75 -2.55
CA ALA A 143 -2.73 -21.79 -3.46
C ALA A 143 -3.88 -22.56 -4.14
N GLU A 144 -5.00 -22.78 -3.43
CA GLU A 144 -6.24 -23.36 -3.99
C GLU A 144 -6.80 -22.51 -5.14
N TYR A 145 -6.65 -21.19 -5.06
CA TYR A 145 -7.20 -20.22 -6.02
C TYR A 145 -6.13 -19.43 -6.78
N ARG A 146 -4.94 -20.01 -6.99
CA ARG A 146 -3.77 -19.34 -7.59
C ARG A 146 -4.01 -18.75 -8.98
N ASP A 147 -5.01 -19.22 -9.71
CA ASP A 147 -5.43 -18.70 -11.02
C ASP A 147 -6.20 -17.37 -10.90
N ARG A 148 -6.73 -17.06 -9.71
CA ARG A 148 -7.53 -15.87 -9.44
C ARG A 148 -6.94 -14.94 -8.40
N VAL A 149 -5.88 -15.33 -7.69
CA VAL A 149 -5.23 -14.46 -6.68
C VAL A 149 -3.89 -13.94 -7.13
N ILE A 150 -3.55 -12.73 -6.70
CA ILE A 150 -2.18 -12.22 -6.74
C ILE A 150 -1.90 -11.51 -5.41
N LEU A 151 -0.81 -11.88 -4.74
CA LEU A 151 -0.39 -11.35 -3.45
C LEU A 151 0.72 -10.30 -3.63
N GLY A 152 0.66 -9.23 -2.88
CA GLY A 152 1.76 -8.29 -2.73
C GLY A 152 1.87 -7.84 -1.27
N LEU A 153 3.10 -7.60 -0.83
CA LEU A 153 3.39 -6.91 0.41
C LEU A 153 4.10 -5.60 0.08
N SER A 154 3.76 -4.52 0.78
CA SER A 154 4.43 -3.22 0.54
C SER A 154 5.87 -3.28 1.07
N ILE A 155 6.84 -3.04 0.20
CA ILE A 155 8.26 -2.94 0.53
C ILE A 155 8.65 -1.47 0.43
N THR A 156 8.82 -0.82 1.57
CA THR A 156 8.97 0.64 1.64
C THR A 156 10.41 1.10 1.77
N THR A 157 11.29 0.21 2.22
CA THR A 157 12.70 0.48 2.41
C THR A 157 13.52 -0.71 1.92
N PRO A 158 14.79 -0.50 1.54
CA PRO A 158 15.76 -1.58 1.45
C PRO A 158 16.02 -2.21 2.83
N LEU A 159 16.59 -3.42 2.86
CA LEU A 159 16.98 -4.11 4.11
C LEU A 159 18.09 -3.34 4.82
N SER A 160 19.02 -2.73 4.07
CA SER A 160 20.08 -1.86 4.59
C SER A 160 19.55 -0.68 5.42
N LYS A 161 18.26 -0.32 5.27
CA LYS A 161 17.57 0.74 6.01
C LYS A 161 16.35 0.24 6.78
N ALA A 162 16.25 -1.04 7.10
CA ALA A 162 15.09 -1.63 7.77
C ALA A 162 14.68 -0.93 9.09
N LYS A 163 15.65 -0.43 9.87
CA LYS A 163 15.38 0.34 11.10
C LYS A 163 14.60 1.63 10.87
N VAL A 164 14.70 2.21 9.67
CA VAL A 164 13.91 3.39 9.27
C VAL A 164 12.44 3.00 9.10
N ALA A 165 12.16 1.80 8.56
CA ALA A 165 10.80 1.29 8.43
C ALA A 165 10.13 1.12 9.80
N GLU A 166 10.85 0.62 10.81
CA GLU A 166 10.32 0.45 12.18
C GLU A 166 9.88 1.79 12.80
N VAL A 167 10.59 2.88 12.50
CA VAL A 167 10.20 4.23 12.95
C VAL A 167 8.96 4.74 12.20
N LEU A 168 8.92 4.53 10.88
CA LEU A 168 7.86 5.07 10.03
C LEU A 168 6.57 4.23 10.05
N GLU A 169 6.67 2.95 10.42
CA GLU A 169 5.62 1.94 10.33
C GLU A 169 5.54 1.10 11.62
N PRO A 170 5.28 1.73 12.78
CA PRO A 170 5.56 1.16 14.10
C PRO A 170 4.78 -0.10 14.46
N ARG A 171 3.70 -0.41 13.74
CA ARG A 171 2.82 -1.58 14.00
C ARG A 171 2.65 -2.48 12.78
N ALA A 172 3.47 -2.30 11.75
CA ALA A 172 3.52 -3.19 10.59
C ALA A 172 4.60 -4.25 10.79
N SER A 173 4.50 -5.37 10.06
CA SER A 173 5.60 -6.34 10.03
C SER A 173 6.86 -5.69 9.50
N THR A 174 8.02 -6.11 10.00
CA THR A 174 9.33 -5.67 9.50
C THR A 174 9.49 -5.99 8.02
N ILE A 175 10.42 -5.33 7.34
CA ILE A 175 10.69 -5.61 5.91
C ILE A 175 11.13 -7.06 5.72
N GLN A 176 11.92 -7.61 6.65
CA GLN A 176 12.34 -9.01 6.60
C GLN A 176 11.14 -9.97 6.70
N GLU A 177 10.25 -9.77 7.67
CA GLU A 177 9.04 -10.61 7.81
C GLU A 177 8.14 -10.54 6.57
N ARG A 178 8.07 -9.39 5.88
CA ARG A 178 7.33 -9.26 4.62
C ARG A 178 7.99 -10.05 3.50
N LEU A 179 9.32 -10.03 3.40
CA LEU A 179 10.05 -10.84 2.43
C LEU A 179 9.91 -12.33 2.72
N ASP A 180 9.94 -12.75 3.98
CA ASP A 180 9.75 -14.14 4.39
C ASP A 180 8.34 -14.63 4.00
N ALA A 181 7.31 -13.79 4.20
CA ALA A 181 5.96 -14.08 3.74
C ALA A 181 5.86 -14.20 2.20
N LEU A 182 6.58 -13.36 1.45
CA LEU A 182 6.66 -13.46 -0.02
C LEU A 182 7.41 -14.72 -0.46
N GLN A 183 8.48 -15.10 0.24
CA GLN A 183 9.21 -16.34 -0.02
C GLN A 183 8.31 -17.55 0.17
N ALA A 184 7.58 -17.63 1.28
CA ALA A 184 6.62 -18.70 1.54
C ALA A 184 5.49 -18.73 0.48
N ALA A 185 5.02 -17.56 0.03
CA ALA A 185 4.04 -17.47 -1.04
C ALA A 185 4.58 -17.97 -2.39
N HIS A 186 5.83 -17.64 -2.72
CA HIS A 186 6.50 -18.08 -3.93
C HIS A 186 6.70 -19.60 -3.94
N GLU A 187 7.10 -20.18 -2.80
CA GLU A 187 7.23 -21.63 -2.62
C GLU A 187 5.87 -22.35 -2.78
N ALA A 188 4.80 -21.75 -2.25
CA ALA A 188 3.42 -22.21 -2.43
C ALA A 188 2.84 -21.95 -3.83
N LYS A 189 3.62 -21.39 -4.76
CA LYS A 189 3.22 -21.06 -6.14
C LYS A 189 2.04 -20.08 -6.23
N VAL A 190 1.91 -19.18 -5.24
CA VAL A 190 0.98 -18.05 -5.28
C VAL A 190 1.60 -16.95 -6.14
N PRO A 191 0.90 -16.41 -7.16
CA PRO A 191 1.42 -15.31 -7.96
C PRO A 191 1.68 -14.06 -7.11
N ILE A 192 2.83 -13.43 -7.32
CA ILE A 192 3.27 -12.26 -6.54
C ILE A 192 3.34 -11.01 -7.44
N PHE A 193 3.07 -9.84 -6.87
CA PHE A 193 3.51 -8.57 -7.45
C PHE A 193 4.37 -7.78 -6.46
N GLY A 194 5.34 -7.03 -6.98
CA GLY A 194 6.15 -6.11 -6.18
C GLY A 194 5.41 -4.81 -5.93
N MET A 195 5.39 -4.33 -4.69
CA MET A 195 4.84 -3.02 -4.33
C MET A 195 5.88 -2.19 -3.58
N LEU A 196 6.64 -1.37 -4.31
CA LEU A 196 7.62 -0.44 -3.77
C LEU A 196 6.92 0.89 -3.43
N CYS A 197 6.15 0.92 -2.33
CA CYS A 197 5.30 2.07 -2.02
C CYS A 197 5.09 2.32 -0.51
N PRO A 198 5.28 3.57 -0.04
CA PRO A 198 5.85 4.70 -0.79
C PRO A 198 7.39 4.63 -0.87
N CYS A 199 7.95 5.09 -1.98
CA CYS A 199 9.34 5.52 -2.05
C CYS A 199 9.46 6.85 -1.28
N LEU A 200 10.30 6.91 -0.23
CA LEU A 200 10.59 8.13 0.54
C LEU A 200 12.00 8.67 0.22
N PRO A 201 12.20 10.00 0.23
CA PRO A 201 13.51 10.60 -0.01
C PRO A 201 14.51 10.25 1.10
N GLY A 202 15.73 9.89 0.71
CA GLY A 202 16.78 9.41 1.62
C GLY A 202 16.58 7.98 2.14
N VAL A 203 15.46 7.34 1.80
CA VAL A 203 15.09 5.98 2.25
C VAL A 203 15.03 5.00 1.09
N ALA A 204 14.26 5.35 0.06
CA ALA A 204 13.91 4.50 -1.07
C ALA A 204 13.78 5.34 -2.35
N ASP A 205 14.78 6.19 -2.63
CA ASP A 205 14.77 7.06 -3.82
C ASP A 205 16.11 7.16 -4.55
N ARG A 206 17.22 6.81 -3.90
CA ARG A 206 18.54 6.79 -4.54
C ARG A 206 18.72 5.52 -5.34
N GLN A 207 19.64 5.55 -6.31
CA GLN A 207 19.89 4.41 -7.18
C GLN A 207 20.22 3.14 -6.39
N GLU A 208 21.15 3.23 -5.43
CA GLU A 208 21.54 2.12 -4.55
C GLU A 208 20.36 1.52 -3.76
N ASP A 209 19.46 2.36 -3.26
CA ASP A 209 18.28 1.91 -2.51
C ASP A 209 17.35 1.10 -3.41
N LEU A 210 17.11 1.60 -4.63
CA LEU A 210 16.19 1.00 -5.59
C LEU A 210 16.77 -0.26 -6.21
N ASP A 211 18.08 -0.30 -6.47
CA ASP A 211 18.76 -1.51 -6.93
C ASP A 211 18.62 -2.65 -5.90
N GLU A 212 18.82 -2.34 -4.61
CA GLU A 212 18.63 -3.30 -3.52
C GLU A 212 17.17 -3.77 -3.44
N MET A 213 16.21 -2.83 -3.46
CA MET A 213 14.78 -3.16 -3.41
C MET A 213 14.32 -4.00 -4.61
N MET A 214 14.83 -3.73 -5.81
CA MET A 214 14.56 -4.55 -6.99
C MET A 214 15.17 -5.95 -6.85
N SER A 215 16.39 -6.05 -6.29
CA SER A 215 17.03 -7.34 -6.02
C SER A 215 16.29 -8.16 -4.95
N MET A 216 15.63 -7.51 -3.98
CA MET A 216 14.82 -8.19 -2.97
C MET A 216 13.55 -8.83 -3.57
N ILE A 217 12.91 -8.17 -4.54
CA ILE A 217 11.64 -8.65 -5.13
C ILE A 217 11.84 -9.59 -6.32
N ARG A 218 12.96 -9.45 -7.04
CA ARG A 218 13.24 -10.22 -8.27
C ARG A 218 13.15 -11.74 -8.08
N PRO A 219 13.67 -12.35 -6.98
CA PRO A 219 13.61 -13.80 -6.79
C PRO A 219 12.20 -14.38 -6.75
N PHE A 220 11.18 -13.55 -6.46
CA PHE A 220 9.79 -13.99 -6.39
C PHE A 220 9.08 -14.05 -7.75
N GLU A 221 9.77 -13.71 -8.84
CA GLU A 221 9.24 -13.69 -10.21
C GLU A 221 7.93 -12.88 -10.31
N PRO A 222 7.95 -11.59 -9.93
CA PRO A 222 6.71 -10.82 -9.81
C PRO A 222 6.03 -10.66 -11.18
N VAL A 223 4.70 -10.76 -11.21
CA VAL A 223 3.91 -10.57 -12.44
C VAL A 223 3.80 -9.10 -12.87
N ALA A 224 4.13 -8.19 -11.96
CA ALA A 224 4.19 -6.74 -12.14
C ALA A 224 4.91 -6.12 -10.93
N VAL A 225 5.49 -4.92 -11.12
CA VAL A 225 6.11 -4.14 -10.05
C VAL A 225 5.51 -2.75 -10.06
N TRP A 226 4.79 -2.39 -9.01
CA TRP A 226 4.32 -1.03 -8.79
C TRP A 226 5.27 -0.28 -7.88
N ALA A 227 5.51 0.99 -8.21
CA ALA A 227 6.24 1.92 -7.37
C ALA A 227 5.50 3.26 -7.30
N GLU A 228 5.63 3.98 -6.19
CA GLU A 228 4.94 5.25 -6.00
C GLU A 228 5.79 6.24 -5.18
N PRO A 229 5.99 7.49 -5.64
CA PRO A 229 6.57 8.55 -4.82
C PRO A 229 5.68 8.82 -3.60
N VAL A 230 6.28 9.08 -2.43
CA VAL A 230 5.52 9.51 -1.25
C VAL A 230 4.61 10.71 -1.56
N ASN A 231 3.38 10.63 -1.09
CA ASN A 231 2.38 11.68 -1.27
C ASN A 231 2.63 12.85 -0.31
N ALA A 232 2.60 14.09 -0.81
CA ALA A 232 2.79 15.29 0.01
C ALA A 232 1.52 15.81 0.72
N ARG A 233 0.37 15.11 0.60
CA ARG A 233 -0.91 15.53 1.19
C ARG A 233 -0.92 15.35 2.71
N GLY A 234 -1.42 16.37 3.40
CA GLY A 234 -1.59 16.34 4.86
C GLY A 234 -0.27 16.47 5.61
N PRO A 235 -0.24 16.13 6.91
CA PRO A 235 0.93 16.30 7.76
C PRO A 235 1.94 15.15 7.64
N GLY A 236 1.72 14.14 6.78
CA GLY A 236 2.48 12.89 6.80
C GLY A 236 3.99 13.06 6.68
N LEU A 237 4.48 13.94 5.79
CA LEU A 237 5.90 14.24 5.66
C LEU A 237 6.47 14.93 6.91
N ALA A 238 5.69 15.80 7.57
CA ALA A 238 6.11 16.45 8.81
C ALA A 238 6.22 15.44 9.96
N LEU A 239 5.24 14.53 10.09
CA LEU A 239 5.26 13.45 11.08
C LEU A 239 6.45 12.51 10.85
N CYS A 240 6.73 12.14 9.60
CA CYS A 240 7.92 11.36 9.25
C CYS A 240 9.21 12.09 9.66
N GLN A 241 9.33 13.37 9.31
CA GLN A 241 10.49 14.18 9.68
C GLN A 241 10.71 14.20 11.21
N GLU A 242 9.67 14.49 12.00
CA GLU A 242 9.74 14.57 13.45
C GLU A 242 10.14 13.24 14.10
N ALA A 243 9.56 12.14 13.65
CA ALA A 243 9.89 10.81 14.14
C ALA A 243 11.33 10.40 13.78
N LEU A 244 11.78 10.69 12.55
CA LEU A 244 13.15 10.43 12.12
C LEU A 244 14.17 11.26 12.90
N VAL A 245 13.87 12.52 13.22
CA VAL A 245 14.71 13.35 14.11
C VAL A 245 14.81 12.71 15.49
N SER A 246 13.67 12.33 16.06
CA SER A 246 13.60 11.73 17.40
C SER A 246 14.35 10.41 17.50
N ALA A 247 14.37 9.63 16.41
CA ALA A 247 15.11 8.38 16.30
C ALA A 247 16.58 8.53 15.87
N GLY A 248 17.08 9.77 15.68
CA GLY A 248 18.48 10.03 15.32
C GLY A 248 18.81 9.93 13.83
N PHE A 249 17.82 9.69 12.95
CA PHE A 249 17.99 9.63 11.49
C PHE A 249 18.00 11.04 10.85
N ILE A 250 18.84 11.94 11.37
CA ILE A 250 18.84 13.38 11.02
C ILE A 250 19.02 13.64 9.51
N ARG A 251 19.90 12.88 8.85
CA ARG A 251 20.13 13.04 7.40
C ARG A 251 18.88 12.71 6.59
N ILE A 252 18.20 11.62 6.92
CA ILE A 252 16.96 11.21 6.24
C ILE A 252 15.83 12.20 6.54
N ALA A 253 15.73 12.66 7.79
CA ALA A 253 14.73 13.67 8.16
C ALA A 253 14.87 14.96 7.34
N ASN A 254 16.11 15.40 7.06
CA ASN A 254 16.36 16.58 6.22
C ASN A 254 15.92 16.38 4.77
N GLU A 255 16.11 15.20 4.19
CA GLU A 255 15.64 14.86 2.84
C GLU A 255 14.10 14.89 2.78
N VAL A 256 13.42 14.32 3.78
CA VAL A 256 11.96 14.37 3.91
C VAL A 256 11.44 15.80 4.06
N ARG A 257 12.13 16.64 4.86
CA ARG A 257 11.80 18.05 5.02
C ARG A 257 11.89 18.82 3.70
N PHE A 258 12.92 18.53 2.90
CA PHE A 258 13.22 19.28 1.67
C PHE A 258 12.12 19.15 0.62
N ILE A 259 11.49 17.98 0.49
CA ILE A 259 10.45 17.72 -0.52
C ILE A 259 9.05 18.22 -0.14
N ARG A 260 8.90 19.02 0.93
CA ARG A 260 7.59 19.53 1.37
C ARG A 260 7.08 20.67 0.48
N GLY A 261 7.96 21.33 -0.27
CA GLY A 261 7.58 22.31 -1.29
C GLY A 261 7.16 21.63 -2.60
N GLU A 262 6.22 22.23 -3.34
CA GLU A 262 5.69 21.66 -4.58
C GLU A 262 6.78 21.48 -5.64
N ARG A 263 7.70 22.44 -5.77
CA ARG A 263 8.80 22.36 -6.73
C ARG A 263 9.75 21.22 -6.38
N GLU A 264 10.18 21.16 -5.13
CA GLU A 264 11.12 20.18 -4.63
C GLU A 264 10.54 18.76 -4.70
N HIS A 265 9.24 18.61 -4.43
CA HIS A 265 8.52 17.34 -4.59
C HIS A 265 8.50 16.86 -6.04
N ARG A 266 8.28 17.78 -7.00
CA ARG A 266 8.34 17.45 -8.44
C ARG A 266 9.74 17.06 -8.87
N ASP A 267 10.76 17.80 -8.45
CA ASP A 267 12.16 17.50 -8.80
C ASP A 267 12.58 16.13 -8.23
N TYR A 268 12.17 15.83 -6.99
CA TYR A 268 12.29 14.52 -6.37
C TYR A 268 11.61 13.42 -7.18
N THR A 269 10.35 13.64 -7.57
CA THR A 269 9.56 12.67 -8.34
C THR A 269 10.18 12.38 -9.70
N ALA A 270 10.65 13.42 -10.40
CA ALA A 270 11.30 13.28 -11.70
C ALA A 270 12.59 12.44 -11.60
N ARG A 271 13.42 12.68 -10.58
CA ARG A 271 14.61 11.87 -10.29
C ARG A 271 14.25 10.43 -9.96
N LEU A 272 13.25 10.23 -9.11
CA LEU A 272 12.78 8.91 -8.70
C LEU A 272 12.33 8.08 -9.92
N ILE A 273 11.59 8.66 -10.86
CA ILE A 273 11.19 7.98 -12.11
C ILE A 273 12.42 7.48 -12.86
N GLY A 274 13.44 8.33 -13.03
CA GLY A 274 14.70 7.95 -13.68
C GLY A 274 15.38 6.78 -12.98
N ASN A 275 15.58 6.87 -11.67
CA ASN A 275 16.28 5.85 -10.90
C ASN A 275 15.52 4.51 -10.88
N LEU A 276 14.19 4.53 -10.77
CA LEU A 276 13.35 3.33 -10.82
C LEU A 276 13.48 2.61 -12.16
N ASN A 277 13.53 3.36 -13.27
CA ASN A 277 13.72 2.79 -14.60
C ASN A 277 15.09 2.11 -14.74
N VAL A 278 16.15 2.75 -14.24
CA VAL A 278 17.51 2.18 -14.25
C VAL A 278 17.57 0.93 -13.37
N ALA A 279 17.03 0.99 -12.15
CA ALA A 279 17.03 -0.14 -11.21
C ALA A 279 16.25 -1.33 -11.75
N ALA A 280 15.05 -1.08 -12.30
CA ALA A 280 14.24 -2.13 -12.91
C ALA A 280 14.93 -2.73 -14.15
N ALA A 281 15.63 -1.93 -14.95
CA ALA A 281 16.40 -2.44 -16.08
C ALA A 281 17.57 -3.33 -15.62
N GLY A 282 18.33 -2.89 -14.61
CA GLY A 282 19.41 -3.68 -14.01
C GLY A 282 18.94 -5.01 -13.40
N ALA A 283 17.72 -5.04 -12.88
CA ALA A 283 17.10 -6.26 -12.34
C ALA A 283 16.37 -7.11 -13.39
N GLY A 284 16.25 -6.66 -14.66
CA GLY A 284 15.47 -7.35 -15.69
C GLY A 284 13.94 -7.27 -15.51
N LEU A 285 13.45 -6.30 -14.74
CA LEU A 285 12.04 -6.07 -14.40
C LEU A 285 11.42 -4.86 -15.12
N LYS A 286 12.15 -4.21 -16.04
CA LYS A 286 11.71 -2.96 -16.71
C LYS A 286 10.36 -3.07 -17.42
N SER A 287 10.06 -4.20 -18.07
CA SER A 287 8.77 -4.44 -18.74
C SER A 287 7.59 -4.61 -17.77
N LEU A 288 7.88 -4.88 -16.49
CA LEU A 288 6.90 -5.11 -15.43
C LEU A 288 6.65 -3.87 -14.58
N LEU A 289 7.50 -2.84 -14.72
CA LEU A 289 7.48 -1.64 -13.90
C LEU A 289 6.32 -0.71 -14.24
N LYS A 290 5.60 -0.28 -13.21
CA LYS A 290 4.49 0.66 -13.24
C LYS A 290 4.68 1.72 -12.13
N ILE A 291 5.01 2.94 -12.51
CA ILE A 291 5.28 4.04 -11.58
C ILE A 291 4.02 4.90 -11.49
N LEU A 292 3.38 4.91 -10.33
CA LEU A 292 2.16 5.68 -10.07
C LEU A 292 2.55 7.11 -9.71
N VAL A 293 2.17 8.09 -10.54
CA VAL A 293 2.56 9.49 -10.31
C VAL A 293 1.33 10.39 -10.34
N TYR A 294 1.08 11.09 -9.24
CA TYR A 294 -0.03 12.03 -9.10
C TYR A 294 0.26 13.40 -9.72
N ASP A 295 0.40 13.44 -11.04
CA ASP A 295 0.71 14.62 -11.85
C ASP A 295 0.07 14.48 -13.25
N ASP A 296 0.06 15.56 -14.05
CA ASP A 296 -0.43 15.53 -15.43
C ASP A 296 0.64 15.18 -16.48
N GLY A 297 1.91 15.09 -16.06
CA GLY A 297 3.05 14.72 -16.88
C GLY A 297 3.51 15.80 -17.85
N GLY A 298 2.82 16.95 -17.92
CA GLY A 298 3.04 17.97 -18.96
C GLY A 298 4.41 18.66 -18.91
N ARG A 299 5.15 18.49 -17.80
CA ARG A 299 6.46 19.10 -17.56
C ARG A 299 7.59 18.08 -17.41
N PHE A 300 7.29 16.78 -17.57
CA PHE A 300 8.29 15.72 -17.45
C PHE A 300 9.00 15.49 -18.79
N SER A 301 10.34 15.50 -18.78
CA SER A 301 11.17 15.40 -20.00
C SER A 301 11.96 14.08 -20.11
N GLY A 302 11.76 13.12 -19.20
CA GLY A 302 12.45 11.82 -19.20
C GLY A 302 11.67 10.66 -19.82
N ASP A 303 12.16 9.43 -19.64
CA ASP A 303 11.44 8.21 -20.03
C ASP A 303 10.21 7.98 -19.14
N ALA A 304 9.03 8.22 -19.71
CA ALA A 304 7.74 8.03 -19.06
C ALA A 304 7.04 6.70 -19.43
N SER A 305 7.71 5.79 -20.14
CA SER A 305 7.10 4.54 -20.63
C SER A 305 6.53 3.65 -19.53
N SER A 306 7.14 3.70 -18.34
CA SER A 306 6.69 2.96 -17.15
C SER A 306 5.74 3.78 -16.26
N VAL A 307 5.43 5.03 -16.60
CA VAL A 307 4.67 5.93 -15.71
C VAL A 307 3.17 5.87 -16.02
N ILE A 308 2.36 5.79 -14.95
CA ILE A 308 0.91 5.95 -14.98
C ILE A 308 0.57 7.29 -14.35
N TRP A 309 0.22 8.27 -15.19
CA TRP A 309 -0.12 9.64 -14.77
C TRP A 309 -1.53 9.72 -14.19
N LEU A 310 -1.61 9.95 -12.88
CA LEU A 310 -2.84 10.07 -12.10
C LEU A 310 -3.16 11.55 -11.89
N LYS A 311 -3.83 12.18 -12.88
CA LYS A 311 -4.42 13.53 -12.71
C LYS A 311 -5.02 13.70 -11.31
N CYS A 312 -4.51 14.69 -10.58
CA CYS A 312 -4.98 15.08 -9.25
C CYS A 312 -6.40 15.64 -9.29
#